data_AF-A0A8S2F237-F1
#
_entry.id   AF-A0A8S2F237-F1
#
_cell.length_a   1.000
_cell.length_b   1.000
_cell.length_c   1.000
_cell.angle_alpha   90.00
_cell.angle_beta   90.00
_cell.angle_gamma   90.00
#
_symmetry.space_group_name_H-M   'P 1'
#
loop_
_entity.id
_entity.type
_entity.pdbx_description
1 polymer ?
#
loop_
_entity_poly.entity_id
_entity_poly.type
_entity_poly.pdbx_seq_one_letter_code
_entity_poly.pdbx_strand_id
1 'polypeptide(L)'
;YGARFVQTTEYATIHSEVPNLKAITPQKYEQERSSDQREDRLYDSVWSFSSLEHDDLGCYSDPLNPNGDMQTMTKLPCMLKPVGILVLTMPALTSGRISFNVHCVYGPI
;
A
#
# COMPACT_ATOMS: atom_id res chain seq x y z
N TYR A 1 -3.73 3.64 25.32
CA TYR A 1 -4.59 3.67 24.12
C TYR A 1 -3.71 3.94 22.91
N GLY A 2 -3.96 3.28 21.78
CA GLY A 2 -3.14 3.40 20.56
C GLY A 2 -2.67 2.04 20.03
N ALA A 3 -2.23 2.00 18.78
CA ALA A 3 -1.68 0.78 18.18
C ALA A 3 -0.37 0.39 18.88
N ARG A 4 -0.21 -0.90 19.22
CA ARG A 4 1.03 -1.43 19.79
C ARG A 4 2.22 -1.28 18.83
N PHE A 5 1.94 -1.30 17.54
CA PHE A 5 2.93 -1.18 16.47
C PHE A 5 2.23 -0.63 15.22
N VAL A 6 2.89 0.28 14.53
CA VAL A 6 2.46 0.84 13.24
C VAL A 6 3.55 0.55 12.21
N GLN A 7 3.15 0.09 11.03
CA GLN A 7 4.03 0.03 9.87
C GLN A 7 3.43 0.88 8.75
N THR A 8 4.24 1.75 8.15
CA THR A 8 3.87 2.49 6.95
C THR A 8 4.72 2.01 5.77
N THR A 9 4.13 2.05 4.58
CA THR A 9 4.82 1.73 3.34
C THR A 9 5.02 3.02 2.56
N GLU A 10 6.26 3.34 2.22
CA GLU A 10 6.66 4.62 1.66
C GLU A 10 7.49 4.41 0.39
N TYR A 11 7.31 5.24 -0.64
CA TYR A 11 8.12 5.14 -1.87
C TYR A 11 9.61 5.44 -1.62
N ALA A 12 9.92 6.25 -0.60
CA ALA A 12 11.28 6.57 -0.18
C ALA A 12 11.62 5.94 1.18
N THR A 13 12.92 5.77 1.45
CA THR A 13 13.35 5.32 2.78
C THR A 13 13.19 6.45 3.79
N ILE A 14 12.38 6.21 4.83
CA ILE A 14 12.18 7.16 5.94
C ILE A 14 12.82 6.58 7.20
N HIS A 15 13.65 7.40 7.86
CA HIS A 15 14.16 7.12 9.19
C HIS A 15 13.23 7.74 10.23
N SER A 16 12.40 6.90 10.87
CA SER A 16 11.52 7.33 11.96
C SER A 16 12.18 7.11 13.31
N GLU A 17 12.18 8.14 14.14
CA GLU A 17 12.58 8.06 15.56
C GLU A 17 11.39 7.78 16.48
N VAL A 18 10.16 7.77 15.95
CA VAL A 18 8.94 7.51 16.71
C VAL A 18 8.94 6.05 17.21
N PRO A 19 8.84 5.82 18.53
CA PRO A 19 8.78 4.47 19.07
C PRO A 19 7.61 3.67 18.50
N ASN A 20 7.85 2.39 18.20
CA ASN A 20 6.84 1.46 17.66
C ASN A 20 6.28 1.81 16.28
N LEU A 21 6.91 2.73 15.52
CA LEU A 21 6.61 2.99 14.12
C LEU A 21 7.75 2.50 13.22
N LYS A 22 7.43 1.70 12.21
CA LYS A 22 8.37 1.28 11.17
C LYS A 22 7.92 1.82 9.82
N ALA A 23 8.71 2.67 9.19
CA ALA A 23 8.57 2.96 7.77
C ALA A 23 9.38 1.94 6.95
N ILE A 24 8.81 1.45 5.84
CA ILE A 24 9.46 0.48 4.95
C ILE A 24 9.09 0.79 3.50
N THR A 25 9.96 0.46 2.54
CA THR A 25 9.59 0.55 1.12
C THR A 25 8.82 -0.69 0.66
N PRO A 26 7.98 -0.60 -0.40
CA PRO A 26 7.29 -1.77 -0.97
C PRO A 26 8.24 -2.91 -1.31
N GLN A 27 9.38 -2.59 -1.94
CA GLN A 27 10.40 -3.57 -2.32
C GLN A 27 10.98 -4.30 -1.10
N LYS A 28 11.32 -3.56 -0.04
CA LYS A 28 11.86 -4.16 1.19
C LYS A 28 10.80 -4.97 1.93
N TYR A 29 9.54 -4.53 1.90
CA TYR A 29 8.43 -5.30 2.45
C TYR A 29 8.28 -6.67 1.77
N GLU A 30 8.34 -6.73 0.44
CA GLU A 30 8.25 -7.99 -0.32
C GLU A 30 9.46 -8.90 -0.05
N GLN A 31 10.67 -8.34 0.06
CA GLN A 31 11.88 -9.09 0.44
C GLN A 31 11.79 -9.67 1.86
N GLU A 32 11.33 -8.87 2.83
CA GLU A 32 11.11 -9.32 4.21
C GLU A 32 9.97 -10.36 4.30
N ARG A 33 8.97 -10.30 3.42
CA ARG A 33 7.86 -11.25 3.37
C ARG A 33 8.29 -12.60 2.77
N SER A 34 9.12 -12.58 1.73
CA SER A 34 9.52 -13.79 0.98
C SER A 34 10.59 -14.63 1.67
N SER A 35 11.25 -14.11 2.71
CA SER A 35 12.43 -14.72 3.34
C SER A 35 12.14 -15.57 4.58
N ASP A 36 10.91 -16.12 4.72
CA ASP A 36 10.40 -16.84 5.91
C ASP A 36 10.48 -16.05 7.23
N GLN A 37 10.89 -14.79 7.21
CA GLN A 37 11.12 -14.02 8.43
C GLN A 37 9.83 -13.51 9.10
N ARG A 38 8.65 -13.64 8.48
CA ARG A 38 7.37 -13.14 9.03
C ARG A 38 6.11 -13.82 8.47
N GLU A 39 6.01 -15.14 8.49
CA GLU A 39 4.74 -15.81 8.13
C GLU A 39 3.55 -15.31 8.99
N ASP A 40 3.81 -14.75 10.18
CA ASP A 40 2.76 -14.43 11.16
C ASP A 40 2.43 -12.95 11.41
N ARG A 41 3.00 -11.99 10.67
CA ARG A 41 2.72 -10.56 10.96
C ARG A 41 1.54 -10.00 10.17
N LEU A 42 0.36 -10.53 10.48
CA LEU A 42 -0.91 -9.98 10.05
C LEU A 42 -1.32 -8.76 10.90
N TYR A 43 -2.00 -7.81 10.29
CA TYR A 43 -2.44 -6.56 10.92
C TYR A 43 -3.92 -6.64 11.33
N ASP A 44 -4.26 -5.98 12.43
CA ASP A 44 -5.65 -5.81 12.86
C ASP A 44 -6.42 -4.85 11.93
N SER A 45 -5.70 -3.90 11.33
CA SER A 45 -6.23 -3.00 10.31
C SER A 45 -5.16 -2.60 9.29
N VAL A 46 -5.55 -2.45 8.04
CA VAL A 46 -4.72 -1.95 6.93
C VAL A 46 -5.43 -0.76 6.32
N TRP A 47 -4.66 0.28 6.02
CA TRP A 47 -5.18 1.55 5.53
C TRP A 47 -4.39 1.93 4.29
N SER A 48 -5.08 2.22 3.20
CA SER A 48 -4.50 2.86 2.02
C SER A 48 -5.12 4.24 1.86
N PHE A 49 -4.28 5.26 2.01
CA PHE A 49 -4.64 6.65 1.87
C PHE A 49 -3.92 7.27 0.68
N SER A 50 -4.64 7.53 -0.40
CA SER A 50 -4.12 8.19 -1.59
C SER A 50 -2.75 7.67 -2.05
N SER A 51 -2.65 6.36 -2.26
CA SER A 51 -1.42 5.68 -2.63
C SER A 51 -1.63 4.75 -3.81
N LEU A 52 -2.65 3.89 -3.76
CA LEU A 52 -2.89 2.90 -4.80
C LEU A 52 -3.12 3.53 -6.18
N GLU A 53 -3.74 4.71 -6.24
CA GLU A 53 -3.99 5.38 -7.51
C GLU A 53 -2.70 5.84 -8.22
N HIS A 54 -1.58 5.86 -7.49
CA HIS A 54 -0.26 6.24 -7.99
C HIS A 54 0.60 5.02 -8.36
N ASP A 55 0.16 3.81 -8.00
CA ASP A 55 0.98 2.62 -8.14
C ASP A 55 1.38 2.37 -9.60
N ASP A 56 2.67 2.17 -9.78
CA ASP A 56 3.33 1.77 -11.01
C ASP A 56 3.07 2.69 -12.24
N LEU A 57 2.89 3.99 -11.98
CA LEU A 57 2.79 5.05 -12.99
C LEU A 57 4.12 5.77 -13.24
N GLY A 58 5.18 5.46 -12.48
CA GLY A 58 6.53 6.00 -12.63
C GLY A 58 6.78 7.33 -11.91
N CYS A 59 5.76 7.90 -11.27
CA CYS A 59 5.84 9.22 -10.65
C CYS A 59 6.76 9.29 -9.43
N TYR A 60 7.02 8.13 -8.81
CA TYR A 60 7.92 7.97 -7.67
C TYR A 60 9.16 7.14 -8.02
N SER A 61 9.54 7.05 -9.31
CA SER A 61 10.60 6.16 -9.81
C SER A 61 10.31 4.67 -9.62
N ASP A 62 9.03 4.35 -9.39
CA ASP A 62 8.44 3.02 -9.44
C ASP A 62 8.42 2.47 -10.89
N PRO A 63 8.38 1.14 -11.08
CA PRO A 63 8.26 0.54 -12.42
C PRO A 63 6.97 0.99 -13.11
N LEU A 64 6.96 0.97 -14.44
CA LEU A 64 5.69 1.12 -15.19
C LEU A 64 4.98 -0.23 -15.29
N ASN A 65 3.80 -0.33 -14.69
CA ASN A 65 2.96 -1.52 -14.76
C ASN A 65 1.47 -1.10 -14.79
N PRO A 66 0.77 -1.32 -15.92
CA PRO A 66 -0.62 -0.85 -16.09
C PRO A 66 -1.63 -1.53 -15.18
N ASN A 67 -1.23 -2.57 -14.43
CA ASN A 67 -2.07 -3.28 -13.47
C ASN A 67 -1.52 -3.18 -12.04
N GLY A 68 -0.58 -2.26 -11.77
CA GLY A 68 0.10 -2.17 -10.48
C GLY A 68 -0.84 -1.96 -9.32
N ASP A 69 -1.73 -0.98 -9.43
CA ASP A 69 -2.77 -0.66 -8.46
C ASP A 69 -3.66 -1.88 -8.13
N MET A 70 -4.13 -2.60 -9.15
CA MET A 70 -4.96 -3.79 -9.02
C MET A 70 -4.19 -4.94 -8.35
N GLN A 71 -2.92 -5.14 -8.74
CA GLN A 71 -2.06 -6.14 -8.11
C GLN A 71 -1.84 -5.82 -6.63
N THR A 72 -1.53 -4.58 -6.28
CA THR A 72 -1.40 -4.16 -4.87
C THR A 72 -2.72 -4.35 -4.13
N MET A 73 -3.86 -3.96 -4.72
CA MET A 73 -5.18 -4.14 -4.13
C MET A 73 -5.47 -5.61 -3.80
N THR A 74 -5.09 -6.55 -4.66
CA THR A 74 -5.26 -8.00 -4.39
C THR A 74 -4.38 -8.51 -3.25
N LYS A 75 -3.25 -7.86 -2.95
CA LYS A 75 -2.35 -8.24 -1.86
C LYS A 75 -2.81 -7.73 -0.49
N LEU A 76 -3.53 -6.61 -0.42
CA LEU A 76 -3.91 -5.98 0.86
C LEU A 76 -4.71 -6.90 1.80
N PRO A 77 -5.69 -7.70 1.33
CA PRO A 77 -6.39 -8.65 2.19
C PRO A 77 -5.46 -9.70 2.81
N CYS A 78 -4.40 -10.10 2.12
CA CYS A 78 -3.41 -11.07 2.60
C CYS A 78 -2.48 -10.50 3.70
N MET A 79 -2.64 -9.22 4.05
CA MET A 79 -1.93 -8.57 5.15
C MET A 79 -2.79 -8.53 6.43
N LEU A 80 -4.08 -8.86 6.35
CA LEU A 80 -5.02 -8.75 7.46
C LEU A 80 -5.15 -10.05 8.25
N LYS A 81 -5.36 -9.92 9.56
CA LYS A 81 -5.84 -11.01 10.39
C LYS A 81 -7.25 -11.42 9.95
N PRO A 82 -7.71 -12.64 10.29
CA PRO A 82 -9.14 -12.96 10.19
C PRO A 82 -9.98 -11.87 10.86
N VAL A 83 -11.00 -11.37 10.16
CA VAL A 83 -11.89 -10.28 10.62
C VAL A 83 -11.19 -8.92 10.80
N GLY A 84 -9.99 -8.73 10.23
CA GLY A 84 -9.31 -7.43 10.19
C GLY A 84 -10.01 -6.40 9.30
N ILE A 85 -9.72 -5.12 9.52
CA ILE A 85 -10.36 -4.01 8.81
C ILE A 85 -9.46 -3.52 7.67
N LEU A 86 -9.97 -3.48 6.44
CA LEU A 86 -9.35 -2.79 5.32
C LEU A 86 -10.05 -1.45 5.09
N VAL A 87 -9.30 -0.35 5.13
CA VAL A 87 -9.78 0.99 4.75
C VAL A 87 -9.07 1.41 3.47
N LEU A 88 -9.84 1.70 2.42
CA LEU A 88 -9.33 2.19 1.14
C LEU A 88 -9.92 3.57 0.87
N THR A 89 -9.08 4.54 0.53
CA THR A 89 -9.54 5.84 0.02
C THR A 89 -8.94 6.08 -1.36
N MET A 90 -9.80 6.22 -2.35
CA MET A 90 -9.43 6.31 -3.77
C MET A 90 -10.17 7.46 -4.44
N PRO A 91 -9.56 8.15 -5.42
CA PRO A 91 -10.25 9.12 -6.24
C PRO A 91 -11.25 8.43 -7.18
N ALA A 92 -12.55 8.70 -7.02
CA ALA A 92 -13.60 8.15 -7.87
C ALA A 92 -14.40 9.28 -8.54
N LEU A 93 -14.63 9.17 -9.86
CA LEU A 93 -15.45 10.07 -10.66
C LEU A 93 -16.37 9.28 -11.58
N THR A 94 -17.32 9.95 -12.22
CA THR A 94 -18.25 9.32 -13.18
C THR A 94 -17.58 8.83 -14.46
N SER A 95 -16.39 9.34 -14.78
CA SER A 95 -15.55 8.86 -15.89
C SER A 95 -14.16 8.53 -15.35
N GLY A 96 -13.79 7.25 -15.42
CA GLY A 96 -12.45 6.82 -15.09
C GLY A 96 -11.42 7.36 -16.08
N ARG A 97 -10.20 7.62 -15.62
CA ARG A 97 -9.08 8.07 -16.46
C ARG A 97 -7.74 7.78 -15.80
N ILE A 98 -6.71 7.58 -16.61
CA ILE A 98 -5.32 7.54 -16.15
C ILE A 98 -4.64 8.83 -16.60
N SER A 99 -4.04 9.55 -15.65
CA SER A 99 -3.14 10.66 -15.92
C SER A 99 -1.71 10.13 -15.83
N PHE A 100 -1.09 9.86 -16.98
CA PHE A 100 0.25 9.26 -17.05
C PHE A 100 1.23 9.98 -16.13
N ASN A 101 2.03 9.22 -15.38
CA ASN A 101 3.00 9.71 -14.42
C ASN A 101 2.40 10.58 -13.30
N VAL A 102 1.11 10.45 -13.02
CA VAL A 102 0.45 11.15 -11.90
C VAL A 102 -0.46 10.21 -11.14
N HIS A 103 -1.68 9.93 -11.61
CA HIS A 103 -2.67 9.14 -10.86
C HIS A 103 -3.75 8.53 -11.76
N CYS A 104 -4.34 7.44 -11.29
CA CYS A 104 -5.58 6.85 -11.78
C CYS A 104 -6.79 7.47 -11.07
N VAL A 105 -7.87 7.72 -11.80
CA VAL A 105 -9.19 8.05 -11.23
C VAL A 105 -10.15 6.96 -11.65
N TYR A 106 -10.82 6.35 -10.68
CA TYR A 106 -11.69 5.20 -10.92
C TYR A 106 -13.08 5.66 -11.39
N GLY A 107 -13.61 4.93 -12.37
CA GLY A 107 -14.98 5.10 -12.87
C GLY A 107 -15.99 4.21 -12.12
N PRO A 108 -17.27 4.29 -12.47
CA PRO A 108 -18.28 3.34 -12.03
C PRO A 108 -17.94 1.89 -12.42
N ILE A 109 -18.39 0.94 -11.61
CA ILE A 109 -18.32 -0.52 -11.87
C ILE A 109 -19.50 -0.94 -12.71
#